data_AF-A0AAU2Q065-F1
#
_entry.id   AF-A0AAU2Q065-F1
#
_cell.length_a   1.000
_cell.length_b   1.000
_cell.length_c   1.000
_cell.angle_alpha   90.00
_cell.angle_beta   90.00
_cell.angle_gamma   90.00
#
_symmetry.space_group_name_H-M   'P 1'
#
loop_
_entity.id
_entity.type
_entity.pdbx_description
1 polymer ?
#
loop_
_entity_poly.entity_id
_entity_poly.type
_entity_poly.pdbx_seq_one_letter_code
_entity_poly.pdbx_strand_id
1 'polypeptide(L)'
;MAKDIDPRNPAGIRVGEIYEDCFFHPVLCTEIDDDGWVVLSGVSLIDGTYPRSCDAQHCGPIRIPVEEVMAIKQDLQGYSRRRKAELNAGSNT
;
A
#
# COMPACT_ATOMS: atom_id res chain seq x y z
N MET A 1 -13.17 -20.33 0.04
CA MET A 1 -12.92 -20.07 -1.39
C MET A 1 -11.78 -19.08 -1.47
N ALA A 2 -10.61 -19.48 -1.97
CA ALA A 2 -9.58 -18.52 -2.33
C ALA A 2 -10.14 -17.73 -3.53
N LYS A 3 -10.32 -16.42 -3.39
CA LYS A 3 -10.73 -15.58 -4.51
C LYS A 3 -9.56 -15.50 -5.48
N ASP A 4 -9.86 -15.62 -6.77
CA ASP A 4 -8.89 -15.35 -7.83
C ASP A 4 -8.36 -13.92 -7.66
N ILE A 5 -7.04 -13.81 -7.46
CA ILE A 5 -6.34 -12.52 -7.35
C ILE A 5 -6.19 -11.96 -8.76
N ASP A 6 -6.63 -10.72 -9.00
CA ASP A 6 -6.38 -10.04 -10.27
C ASP A 6 -4.86 -9.85 -10.43
N PRO A 7 -4.23 -10.35 -11.51
CA PRO A 7 -2.80 -10.19 -11.72
C PRO A 7 -2.33 -8.73 -11.79
N ARG A 8 -3.23 -7.78 -12.09
CA ARG A 8 -2.95 -6.33 -12.07
C ARG A 8 -3.00 -5.74 -10.65
N ASN A 9 -3.56 -6.48 -9.69
CA ASN A 9 -3.58 -6.17 -8.26
C ASN A 9 -3.08 -7.38 -7.47
N PRO A 10 -1.78 -7.70 -7.57
CA PRO A 10 -1.21 -8.91 -6.97
C PRO A 10 -1.32 -8.94 -5.44
N ALA A 11 -1.42 -7.77 -4.79
CA ALA A 11 -1.65 -7.66 -3.36
C ALA A 11 -3.11 -7.90 -2.94
N GLY A 12 -4.04 -7.99 -3.91
CA GLY A 12 -5.45 -8.22 -3.68
C GLY A 12 -6.14 -7.12 -2.85
N ILE A 13 -5.60 -5.90 -2.86
CA ILE A 13 -6.08 -4.78 -2.05
C ILE A 13 -7.48 -4.37 -2.50
N ARG A 14 -8.37 -4.11 -1.55
CA ARG A 14 -9.76 -3.70 -1.81
C ARG A 14 -10.05 -2.34 -1.17
N VAL A 15 -11.10 -1.68 -1.67
CA VAL A 15 -11.71 -0.52 -1.00
C VAL A 15 -12.07 -0.91 0.45
N GLY A 16 -11.71 -0.04 1.38
CA GLY A 16 -11.85 -0.25 2.83
C GLY A 16 -10.66 -0.93 3.49
N GLU A 17 -9.68 -1.43 2.73
CA GLU A 17 -8.44 -1.97 3.28
C GLU A 17 -7.32 -0.92 3.30
N ILE A 18 -6.25 -1.24 4.02
CA ILE A 18 -5.11 -0.34 4.20
C ILE A 18 -3.93 -0.88 3.42
N TYR A 19 -3.23 0.00 2.72
CA TYR A 19 -2.01 -0.33 2.00
C TYR A 19 -0.87 0.62 2.31
N GLU A 20 0.35 0.14 2.13
CA GLU A 20 1.55 0.96 2.04
C GLU A 20 1.64 1.55 0.63
N ASP A 21 1.75 2.87 0.52
CA ASP A 21 2.04 3.53 -0.75
C ASP A 21 3.55 3.70 -1.02
N CYS A 22 3.91 4.20 -2.20
CA CYS A 22 5.31 4.44 -2.61
C CYS A 22 6.13 5.33 -1.67
N PHE A 23 5.49 6.08 -0.77
CA PHE A 23 6.14 6.94 0.20
C PHE A 23 6.07 6.35 1.62
N PHE A 24 5.73 5.07 1.75
CA PHE A 24 5.64 4.32 2.99
C PHE A 24 4.54 4.83 3.95
N HIS A 25 3.52 5.51 3.44
CA HIS A 25 2.38 5.87 4.28
C HIS A 25 1.40 4.69 4.35
N PRO A 26 0.81 4.40 5.52
CA PRO A 26 -0.45 3.68 5.59
C PRO A 26 -1.58 4.53 4.99
N VAL A 27 -2.26 3.98 3.99
CA VAL A 27 -3.32 4.63 3.22
C VAL A 27 -4.58 3.77 3.29
N LEU A 28 -5.71 4.37 3.69
CA LEU A 28 -7.02 3.74 3.56
C LEU A 28 -7.47 3.83 2.10
N CYS A 29 -7.61 2.68 1.43
CA CYS A 29 -8.12 2.61 0.06
C CYS A 29 -9.59 3.02 0.02
N THR A 30 -9.89 4.09 -0.70
CA THR A 30 -11.25 4.60 -0.89
C THR A 30 -11.80 4.29 -2.28
N GLU A 31 -10.91 4.07 -3.24
CA GLU A 31 -11.27 3.88 -4.65
C GLU A 31 -10.25 2.99 -5.35
N ILE A 32 -10.72 2.23 -6.34
CA ILE A 32 -9.91 1.47 -7.29
C ILE A 32 -10.42 1.83 -8.68
N ASP A 33 -9.57 2.44 -9.48
CA ASP A 33 -9.79 2.66 -10.91
C ASP A 33 -9.19 1.47 -11.68
N ASP A 34 -9.95 0.87 -12.60
CA ASP A 34 -9.55 -0.29 -13.39
C ASP A 34 -9.61 -0.07 -14.92
N ASP A 35 -9.68 1.20 -15.37
CA ASP A 35 -9.62 1.59 -16.78
C ASP A 35 -8.18 1.45 -17.33
N GLY A 36 -7.83 0.22 -17.70
CA GLY A 36 -6.53 -0.16 -18.27
C GLY A 36 -5.55 -0.66 -17.21
N TRP A 37 -5.14 0.22 -16.29
CA TRP A 37 -4.30 -0.13 -15.13
C TRP A 37 -5.14 -0.17 -13.87
N VAL A 38 -4.75 -0.97 -12.88
CA VAL A 38 -5.41 -0.94 -11.56
C VAL A 38 -4.71 0.10 -10.69
N VAL A 39 -5.38 1.21 -10.45
CA VAL A 39 -4.86 2.31 -9.62
C VAL A 39 -5.63 2.35 -8.30
N LEU A 40 -4.91 2.18 -7.20
CA LEU A 40 -5.42 2.37 -5.86
C LEU A 40 -5.39 3.85 -5.52
N SER A 41 -6.47 4.39 -4.96
CA SER A 41 -6.51 5.74 -4.40
C SER A 41 -7.06 5.69 -2.98
N GLY A 42 -6.56 6.60 -2.14
CA GLY A 42 -6.92 6.60 -0.73
C GLY A 42 -6.45 7.81 0.04
N VAL A 43 -6.79 7.80 1.34
CA VAL A 43 -6.44 8.85 2.29
C VAL A 43 -5.30 8.38 3.18
N SER A 44 -4.25 9.17 3.34
CA SER A 44 -3.19 8.84 4.28
C SER A 44 -3.69 8.86 5.73
N LEU A 45 -3.41 7.80 6.48
CA LEU A 45 -3.68 7.72 7.92
C LEU A 45 -2.65 8.46 8.78
N ILE A 46 -1.63 9.05 8.15
CA ILE A 46 -0.60 9.87 8.80
C ILE A 46 -1.06 11.32 8.87
N ASP A 47 -1.34 11.93 7.71
CA ASP A 47 -1.54 13.38 7.56
C ASP A 47 -2.85 13.77 6.84
N GLY A 48 -3.65 12.79 6.39
CA GLY A 48 -4.90 13.04 5.69
C GLY A 48 -4.77 13.44 4.22
N THR A 49 -3.56 13.41 3.64
CA THR A 49 -3.36 13.72 2.21
C THR A 49 -4.23 12.81 1.33
N TYR A 50 -4.87 13.41 0.33
CA TYR A 50 -5.76 12.75 -0.63
C TYR A 50 -5.75 13.47 -2.00
N PRO A 51 -5.77 12.74 -3.13
CA PRO A 51 -5.61 11.30 -3.24
C PRO A 51 -4.15 10.88 -3.11
N ARG A 52 -3.91 9.78 -2.39
CA ARG A 52 -2.62 9.06 -2.38
C ARG A 52 -2.71 7.90 -3.35
N SER A 53 -2.42 8.15 -4.63
CA SER A 53 -2.58 7.16 -5.68
C SER A 53 -1.34 6.27 -5.87
N CYS A 54 -1.55 4.98 -6.11
CA CYS A 54 -0.52 4.01 -6.46
C CYS A 54 -1.04 2.98 -7.46
N ASP A 55 -0.24 2.70 -8.48
CA ASP A 55 -0.48 1.57 -9.38
C ASP A 55 -0.31 0.25 -8.63
N ALA A 56 -1.31 -0.61 -8.66
CA ALA A 56 -1.34 -1.84 -7.87
C ALA A 56 -0.26 -2.86 -8.27
N GLN A 57 0.32 -2.74 -9.45
CA GLN A 57 1.37 -3.61 -9.98
C GLN A 57 2.77 -2.96 -9.89
N HIS A 58 2.91 -1.72 -10.32
CA HIS A 58 4.21 -1.04 -10.49
C HIS A 58 4.70 -0.32 -9.24
N CYS A 59 3.79 0.12 -8.37
CA CYS A 59 4.16 0.73 -7.10
C CYS A 59 4.52 -0.32 -6.04
N GLY A 60 4.18 -1.59 -6.28
CA GLY A 60 4.35 -2.67 -5.32
C GLY A 60 3.68 -2.42 -3.96
N PRO A 61 2.45 -1.89 -3.89
CA PRO A 61 1.79 -1.64 -2.62
C PRO A 61 1.58 -2.95 -1.87
N ILE A 62 1.83 -2.93 -0.57
CA ILE A 62 1.56 -4.07 0.30
C ILE A 62 0.35 -3.79 1.19
N ARG A 63 -0.46 -4.82 1.43
CA ARG A 63 -1.56 -4.73 2.38
C ARG A 63 -1.01 -4.58 3.79
N ILE A 64 -1.54 -3.61 4.54
CA ILE A 64 -1.24 -3.39 5.95
C ILE A 64 -2.44 -3.91 6.77
N PRO A 65 -2.24 -4.86 7.71
CA PRO A 65 -3.26 -5.23 8.67
C PRO A 65 -3.66 -4.03 9.55
N VAL A 66 -4.95 -3.89 9.85
CA VAL A 66 -5.47 -2.73 10.62
C VAL A 66 -4.79 -2.61 11.99
N GLU A 67 -4.46 -3.74 12.60
CA GLU A 67 -3.75 -3.85 13.88
C GLU A 67 -2.34 -3.27 13.85
N GLU A 68 -1.67 -3.20 12.69
CA GLU A 68 -0.32 -2.64 12.57
C GLU A 68 -0.29 -1.11 12.44
N VAL A 69 -1.42 -0.49 12.06
CA VAL A 69 -1.50 0.93 11.72
C VAL A 69 -1.01 1.83 12.86
N MET A 70 -1.41 1.52 14.10
CA MET A 70 -1.02 2.34 15.25
C MET A 70 0.48 2.23 15.54
N ALA A 71 1.07 1.04 15.38
CA ALA A 71 2.51 0.85 15.53
C ALA A 71 3.29 1.62 14.46
N ILE A 72 2.83 1.56 13.20
CA ILE A 72 3.42 2.33 12.09
C ILE A 72 3.29 3.83 12.33
N LYS A 73 2.14 4.31 12.82
CA LYS A 73 1.92 5.73 13.11
C LYS A 73 2.85 6.23 14.24
N GLN A 74 3.11 5.40 15.25
CA GLN A 74 3.98 5.73 16.38
C GLN A 74 5.45 5.83 15.98
N ASP A 75 5.92 5.04 15.01
CA ASP A 75 7.29 5.09 14.48
C ASP A 75 7.32 4.99 12.95
N LEU A 76 6.79 6.02 12.29
CA LEU A 76 6.74 6.07 10.82
C LEU A 76 8.15 6.07 10.22
N GLN A 77 9.11 6.76 10.85
CA GLN A 77 10.48 6.81 10.37
C GLN A 77 11.19 5.45 10.48
N GLY A 78 10.98 4.71 11.58
CA GLY A 78 11.48 3.35 11.72
C GLY A 78 10.87 2.41 10.69
N TYR A 79 9.54 2.50 10.50
CA TYR A 79 8.84 1.74 9.45
C TYR A 79 9.43 2.00 8.06
N SER A 80 9.52 3.26 7.63
CA SER A 80 10.05 3.60 6.29
C SER A 80 11.50 3.18 6.11
N ARG A 81 12.35 3.30 7.16
CA ARG A 81 13.74 2.83 7.10
C ARG A 81 13.82 1.32 6.90
N ARG A 82 13.04 0.55 7.65
CA ARG A 82 12.98 -0.92 7.52
C ARG A 82 12.51 -1.33 6.13
N ARG A 83 11.41 -0.76 5.64
CA ARG A 83 10.82 -1.07 4.33
C ARG A 83 11.77 -0.73 3.17
N LYS A 84 12.45 0.41 3.25
CA LYS A 84 13.50 0.78 2.29
C LYS A 84 14.67 -0.21 2.29
N ALA A 85 15.09 -0.70 3.46
CA ALA A 85 16.14 -1.72 3.55
C ALA A 85 15.70 -3.06 2.93
N GLU A 86 14.46 -3.49 3.17
CA GLU A 86 13.87 -4.70 2.58
C GLU A 86 13.82 -4.62 1.04
N LEU A 87 13.38 -3.49 0.48
CA LEU A 87 13.35 -3.27 -0.97
C LEU A 87 14.75 -3.26 -1.62
N ASN A 88 15.71 -2.60 -0.96
CA ASN A 88 17.10 -2.57 -1.44
C ASN A 88 17.75 -3.96 -1.43
N ALA A 89 17.45 -4.78 -0.42
CA ALA A 89 17.96 -6.14 -0.33
C ALA A 89 17.37 -7.05 -1.42
N GLY A 90 16.08 -6.92 -1.73
CA GLY A 90 15.42 -7.70 -2.78
C GLY A 90 15.78 -7.30 -4.21
N SER A 91 16.34 -6.10 -4.42
CA SER A 91 16.75 -5.62 -5.75
C SER A 91 18.14 -6.10 -6.19
N ASN A 92 18.86 -6.82 -5.32
CA ASN A 92 20.27 -7.19 -5.51
C ASN A 92 20.48 -8.69 -5.81
N THR A 93 19.41 -9.37 -6.24
CA THR A 93 19.35 -10.78 -6.66
C THR A 93 18.65 -10.87 -8.00
#